data_AF-A0A436BXW1-F1
#
_entry.id   AF-A0A436BXW1-F1
#
_cell.length_a   1.000
_cell.length_b   1.000
_cell.length_c   1.000
_cell.angle_alpha   90.00
_cell.angle_beta   90.00
_cell.angle_gamma   90.00
#
_symmetry.space_group_name_H-M   'P 1'
#
loop_
_entity.id
_entity.type
_entity.pdbx_description
1 polymer ?
#
loop_
_entity_poly.entity_id
_entity_poly.type
_entity_poly.pdbx_seq_one_letter_code
_entity_poly.pdbx_strand_id
1 'polypeptide(L)'
;MTRSESVAELQRLRRSRATRAKTALKKAPFSAWFGIVVILGYVFVAVFAHWIAPYGETQVFSEAFAPWSQEFKLGTDQLGRDMLTRLIYGARNTIAIAVATTLLSFAVGVSLGLLAALYRG
;
A
#
# COMPACT_ATOMS: atom_id res chain seq x y z
N MET A 1 -12.83 -10.37 -44.89
CA MET A 1 -11.91 -10.20 -43.76
C MET A 1 -10.50 -10.35 -44.29
N THR A 2 -9.75 -9.25 -44.34
CA THR A 2 -8.45 -9.19 -45.03
C THR A 2 -7.33 -9.71 -44.13
N ARG A 3 -6.28 -10.31 -44.72
CA ARG A 3 -5.15 -10.92 -43.97
C ARG A 3 -4.46 -9.92 -43.03
N SER A 4 -4.54 -8.62 -43.31
CA SER A 4 -4.05 -7.52 -42.47
C SER A 4 -4.87 -7.30 -41.19
N GLU A 5 -6.19 -7.49 -41.23
CA GLU A 5 -7.09 -7.33 -40.07
C GLU A 5 -6.89 -8.46 -39.05
N SER A 6 -6.72 -9.70 -39.52
CA SER A 6 -6.44 -10.87 -38.68
C SER A 6 -5.10 -10.74 -37.92
N VAL A 7 -4.06 -10.25 -38.58
CA VAL A 7 -2.73 -10.04 -37.95
C VAL A 7 -2.80 -8.94 -36.90
N ALA A 8 -3.55 -7.86 -37.15
CA ALA A 8 -3.75 -6.78 -36.18
C ALA A 8 -4.55 -7.23 -34.95
N GLU A 9 -5.55 -8.09 -35.12
CA GLU A 9 -6.37 -8.65 -34.05
C GLU A 9 -5.58 -9.63 -33.18
N LEU A 10 -4.81 -10.52 -33.80
CA LEU A 10 -3.87 -11.41 -33.10
C LEU A 10 -2.78 -10.63 -32.35
N GLN A 11 -2.30 -9.52 -32.91
CA GLN A 11 -1.38 -8.61 -32.21
C GLN A 11 -2.04 -7.91 -31.02
N ARG A 12 -3.31 -7.50 -31.11
CA ARG A 12 -4.09 -6.89 -30.00
C ARG A 12 -4.34 -7.87 -28.86
N LEU A 13 -4.61 -9.13 -29.19
CA LEU A 13 -4.79 -10.25 -28.26
C LEU A 13 -3.47 -10.68 -27.61
N ARG A 14 -2.36 -10.60 -28.35
CA ARG A 14 -1.00 -10.96 -27.88
C ARG A 14 -0.29 -9.85 -27.11
N ARG A 15 -0.86 -8.63 -27.00
CA ARG A 15 -0.30 -7.58 -26.13
C ARG A 15 -0.38 -8.05 -24.68
N SER A 16 0.74 -8.57 -24.18
CA SER A 16 0.95 -8.97 -22.79
C SER A 16 0.46 -7.87 -21.84
N ARG A 17 -0.14 -8.26 -20.72
CA ARG A 17 -0.55 -7.34 -19.64
C ARG A 17 0.58 -6.37 -19.28
N ALA A 18 1.83 -6.85 -19.33
CA ALA A 18 3.02 -6.03 -19.12
C ALA A 18 3.19 -4.92 -20.16
N THR A 19 2.90 -5.16 -21.44
CA THR A 19 3.01 -4.15 -22.51
C THR A 19 1.93 -3.08 -22.37
N ARG A 20 0.73 -3.47 -21.93
CA ARG A 20 -0.37 -2.53 -21.62
C ARG A 20 -0.05 -1.68 -20.38
N ALA A 21 0.43 -2.30 -19.30
CA ALA A 21 0.86 -1.60 -18.09
C ALA A 21 2.00 -0.61 -18.38
N LYS A 22 3.02 -1.02 -19.13
CA LYS A 22 4.14 -0.15 -19.54
C LYS A 22 3.66 1.05 -20.38
N THR A 23 2.70 0.85 -21.28
CA THR A 23 2.15 1.92 -22.10
C THR A 23 1.27 2.87 -21.29
N ALA A 24 0.49 2.34 -20.34
CA ALA A 24 -0.33 3.14 -19.43
C ALA A 24 0.53 4.00 -18.49
N LEU A 25 1.61 3.44 -17.94
CA LEU A 25 2.52 4.16 -17.04
C LEU A 25 3.26 5.31 -17.75
N LYS A 26 3.65 5.11 -19.02
CA LYS A 26 4.26 6.16 -19.85
C LYS A 26 3.32 7.30 -20.21
N LYS A 27 2.01 7.03 -20.26
CA LYS A 27 0.97 8.03 -20.55
C LYS A 27 0.29 8.57 -19.29
N ALA A 28 0.75 8.16 -18.11
CA ALA A 28 0.12 8.54 -16.85
C ALA A 28 0.33 10.04 -16.57
N PRO A 29 -0.69 10.77 -16.10
CA PRO A 29 -0.56 12.16 -15.70
C PRO A 29 0.34 12.29 -14.46
N PHE A 30 0.85 13.50 -14.21
CA PHE A 30 1.71 13.77 -13.06
C PHE A 30 1.07 13.38 -11.72
N SER A 31 -0.24 13.57 -11.56
CA SER A 31 -0.99 13.18 -10.36
C SER A 31 -0.95 11.66 -10.09
N ALA A 32 -0.94 10.83 -11.14
CA ALA A 32 -0.83 9.38 -10.99
C ALA A 32 0.57 8.97 -10.53
N TRP A 33 1.61 9.62 -11.06
CA TRP A 33 2.99 9.42 -10.59
C TRP A 33 3.18 9.84 -9.14
N PHE A 34 2.62 10.98 -8.75
CA PHE A 34 2.62 11.43 -7.37
C PHE A 34 1.98 10.39 -6.44
N GLY A 35 0.79 9.88 -6.79
CA GLY A 35 0.12 8.83 -6.02
C GLY A 35 0.96 7.56 -5.88
N ILE A 36 1.59 7.11 -6.97
CA ILE A 36 2.47 5.93 -6.96
C ILE A 36 3.66 6.15 -6.00
N VAL A 37 4.32 7.30 -6.08
CA VAL A 37 5.46 7.62 -5.21
C VAL A 37 5.04 7.65 -3.74
N VAL A 38 3.90 8.28 -3.43
CA VAL A 38 3.37 8.34 -2.06
C VAL A 38 3.08 6.93 -1.54
N ILE A 39 2.36 6.10 -2.31
CA ILE A 39 2.04 4.72 -1.90
C ILE A 39 3.31 3.90 -1.69
N LEU A 40 4.27 3.99 -2.62
CA LEU A 40 5.55 3.29 -2.48
C LEU A 40 6.34 3.78 -1.27
N GLY A 41 6.30 5.08 -0.96
CA GLY A 41 6.89 5.64 0.24
C GLY A 41 6.28 5.06 1.52
N TYR A 42 4.95 4.99 1.59
CA TYR A 42 4.25 4.37 2.73
C TYR A 42 4.60 2.89 2.89
N VAL A 43 4.60 2.13 1.79
CA VAL A 43 4.98 0.71 1.80
C VAL A 43 6.43 0.54 2.26
N PHE A 44 7.34 1.39 1.77
CA PHE A 44 8.73 1.38 2.19
C PHE A 44 8.86 1.64 3.70
N VAL A 45 8.24 2.69 4.22
CA VAL A 45 8.25 2.99 5.66
C VAL A 45 7.67 1.83 6.48
N ALA A 46 6.59 1.21 6.01
CA ALA A 46 5.97 0.08 6.70
C ALA A 46 6.85 -1.17 6.75
N VAL A 47 7.54 -1.50 5.65
CA VAL A 47 8.43 -2.68 5.58
C VAL A 47 9.70 -2.44 6.40
N PHE A 48 10.29 -1.25 6.29
CA PHE A 48 11.54 -0.89 6.95
C PHE A 48 11.34 -0.19 8.29
N ALA A 49 10.13 -0.23 8.86
CA ALA A 49 9.77 0.46 10.10
C ALA A 49 10.76 0.19 11.23
N HIS A 50 11.17 -1.08 11.40
CA HIS A 50 12.10 -1.47 12.45
C HIS A 50 13.51 -0.87 12.31
N TRP A 51 13.92 -0.56 11.08
CA TRP A 51 15.24 0.02 10.79
C TRP A 51 15.22 1.55 10.75
N ILE A 52 14.05 2.14 10.44
CA ILE A 52 13.87 3.59 10.33
C ILE A 52 13.51 4.21 11.68
N ALA A 53 12.78 3.47 12.52
CA ALA A 53 12.35 3.98 13.81
C ALA A 53 13.56 4.19 14.75
N PRO A 54 13.66 5.37 15.41
CA PRO A 54 14.76 5.66 16.32
C PRO A 54 14.70 4.83 17.61
N TYR A 55 13.51 4.40 18.03
CA TYR A 55 13.27 3.69 19.29
C TYR A 55 12.40 2.44 19.10
N GLY A 56 12.29 1.63 20.15
CA GLY A 56 11.41 0.45 20.15
C GLY A 56 9.92 0.83 20.16
N GLU A 57 9.08 0.03 19.48
CA GLU A 57 7.62 0.29 19.36
C GLU A 57 6.92 0.45 20.72
N THR A 58 7.35 -0.31 21.72
CA THR A 58 6.79 -0.33 23.08
C THR A 58 7.67 0.37 24.11
N GLN A 59 8.73 1.07 23.67
CA GLN A 59 9.65 1.74 24.58
C GLN A 59 8.98 2.98 25.20
N VAL A 60 9.05 3.07 26.52
CA VAL A 60 8.45 4.13 27.33
C VAL A 60 9.58 4.89 28.04
N PHE A 61 9.58 6.20 27.89
CA PHE A 61 10.47 7.12 28.58
C PHE A 61 9.74 7.79 29.75
N SER A 62 10.49 8.34 30.71
CA SER A 62 9.93 8.99 31.89
C SER A 62 9.25 10.32 31.58
N GLU A 63 9.64 10.97 30.49
CA GLU A 63 9.14 12.29 30.10
C GLU A 63 7.86 12.15 29.27
N ALA A 64 6.70 12.26 29.92
CA ALA A 64 5.41 12.36 29.25
C ALA A 64 5.21 13.78 28.69
N PHE A 65 4.62 13.88 27.49
CA PHE A 65 4.40 15.16 26.80
C PHE A 65 5.66 16.02 26.63
N ALA A 66 6.81 15.38 26.41
CA ALA A 66 8.04 16.08 26.10
C ALA A 66 7.86 16.85 24.78
N PRO A 67 8.31 18.12 24.71
CA PRO A 67 8.26 18.91 23.49
C PRO A 67 9.24 18.37 22.43
N TRP A 68 9.20 18.93 21.22
CA TRP A 68 10.11 18.55 20.14
C TRP A 68 11.56 18.85 20.56
N SER A 69 12.42 17.83 20.50
CA SER A 69 13.84 17.93 20.88
C SER A 69 14.72 17.11 19.93
N GLN A 70 16.04 17.19 20.09
CA GLN A 70 16.95 16.35 19.29
C GLN A 70 16.83 14.86 19.62
N GLU A 71 16.44 14.55 20.86
CA GLU A 71 16.16 13.19 21.31
C GLU A 71 14.79 12.73 20.80
N PHE A 72 13.74 13.51 21.06
CA PHE A 72 12.38 13.23 20.60
C PHE A 72 11.98 14.19 19.48
N LYS A 73 12.26 13.81 18.23
CA LYS A 73 12.04 14.67 17.04
C LYS A 73 10.62 15.23 16.93
N LEU A 74 9.62 14.47 17.39
CA LEU A 74 8.22 14.89 17.42
C LEU A 74 7.65 14.96 18.85
N GLY A 75 8.51 14.90 19.87
CA GLY A 75 8.10 14.81 21.27
C GLY A 75 7.60 13.43 21.66
N THR A 76 7.11 13.33 22.89
CA THR A 76 6.53 12.10 23.44
C THR A 76 5.02 12.20 23.64
N ASP A 77 4.35 11.06 23.66
CA ASP A 77 2.93 10.98 23.98
C ASP A 77 2.66 11.04 25.50
N GLN A 78 1.40 10.89 25.88
CA GLN A 78 0.95 10.87 27.29
C GLN A 78 1.56 9.75 28.14
N LEU A 79 2.08 8.69 27.51
CA LEU A 79 2.74 7.58 28.18
C LEU A 79 4.27 7.73 28.11
N GLY A 80 4.80 8.83 27.59
CA GLY A 80 6.24 9.03 27.42
C GLY A 80 6.85 8.23 26.27
N ARG A 81 6.08 7.81 25.26
CA ARG A 81 6.61 7.12 24.08
C ARG A 81 6.92 8.10 22.96
N ASP A 82 8.01 7.89 22.23
CA ASP A 82 8.40 8.73 21.09
C ASP A 82 7.33 8.73 19.98
N MET A 83 6.80 9.92 19.64
CA MET A 83 5.73 10.04 18.66
C MET A 83 6.16 9.65 17.25
N LEU A 84 7.41 9.92 16.85
CA LEU A 84 7.88 9.59 15.50
C LEU A 84 7.90 8.07 15.28
N THR A 85 8.47 7.34 16.24
CA THR A 85 8.46 5.88 16.29
C THR A 85 7.03 5.35 16.21
N ARG A 86 6.10 5.93 16.99
CA ARG A 86 4.69 5.53 16.96
C ARG A 86 4.02 5.76 15.62
N LEU A 87 4.34 6.84 14.91
CA LEU A 87 3.81 7.09 13.57
C LEU A 87 4.36 6.08 12.55
N ILE A 88 5.65 5.74 12.62
CA ILE A 88 6.29 4.76 11.73
C ILE A 88 5.69 3.36 11.92
N TYR A 89 5.66 2.86 13.16
CA TYR A 89 5.04 1.57 13.46
C TYR A 89 3.52 1.60 13.25
N GLY A 90 2.86 2.74 13.48
CA GLY A 90 1.46 2.95 13.14
C GLY A 90 1.20 2.76 11.65
N ALA A 91 2.02 3.36 10.77
CA ALA A 91 1.91 3.18 9.33
C ALA A 91 2.05 1.69 8.93
N ARG A 92 3.01 0.97 9.53
CA ARG A 92 3.16 -0.48 9.32
C ARG A 92 1.91 -1.26 9.69
N ASN A 93 1.38 -1.03 10.89
CA ASN A 93 0.22 -1.77 11.39
C ASN A 93 -1.04 -1.45 10.59
N THR A 94 -1.27 -0.17 10.24
CA THR A 94 -2.42 0.23 9.42
C THR A 94 -2.40 -0.43 8.05
N ILE A 95 -1.25 -0.44 7.35
CA ILE A 95 -1.13 -1.09 6.04
C ILE A 95 -1.36 -2.60 6.16
N ALA A 96 -0.77 -3.25 7.17
CA ALA A 96 -0.97 -4.68 7.40
C ALA A 96 -2.45 -5.04 7.60
N ILE A 97 -3.16 -4.25 8.44
CA ILE A 97 -4.60 -4.43 8.66
C ILE A 97 -5.39 -4.19 7.38
N ALA A 98 -5.10 -3.13 6.62
CA ALA A 98 -5.80 -2.82 5.37
C ALA A 98 -5.67 -3.95 4.34
N VAL A 99 -4.47 -4.54 4.22
CA VAL A 99 -4.24 -5.68 3.31
C VAL A 99 -5.01 -6.91 3.80
N ALA A 100 -4.95 -7.24 5.09
CA ALA A 100 -5.63 -8.39 5.66
C ALA A 100 -7.15 -8.31 5.48
N THR A 101 -7.76 -7.16 5.77
CA THR A 101 -9.21 -6.95 5.62
C THR A 101 -9.65 -6.96 4.16
N THR A 102 -8.82 -6.45 3.25
CA THR A 102 -9.08 -6.51 1.80
C THR A 102 -9.09 -7.94 1.30
N LEU A 103 -8.09 -8.74 1.68
CA LEU A 103 -8.02 -10.16 1.31
C LEU A 103 -9.21 -10.95 1.86
N LEU A 104 -9.58 -10.69 3.11
CA LEU A 104 -10.74 -11.34 3.73
C LEU A 104 -12.03 -10.97 3.00
N SER A 105 -12.23 -9.68 2.72
CA SER A 105 -13.39 -9.17 1.96
C SER A 105 -13.47 -9.81 0.57
N PHE A 106 -12.32 -9.94 -0.11
CA PHE A 106 -12.23 -10.61 -1.41
C PHE A 106 -12.59 -12.09 -1.31
N ALA A 107 -12.05 -12.80 -0.32
CA ALA A 107 -12.32 -14.22 -0.14
C ALA A 107 -13.83 -14.48 0.09
N VAL A 108 -14.46 -13.68 0.95
CA VAL A 108 -15.90 -13.78 1.22
C VAL A 108 -16.71 -13.39 -0.02
N GLY A 109 -16.39 -12.25 -0.64
CA GLY A 109 -17.12 -11.74 -1.81
C GLY A 109 -17.04 -12.67 -3.02
N VAL A 110 -15.85 -13.21 -3.32
CA VAL A 110 -15.66 -14.19 -4.40
C VAL A 110 -16.41 -15.48 -4.10
N SER A 111 -16.33 -16.00 -2.88
CA SER A 111 -17.01 -17.25 -2.50
C SER A 111 -18.52 -17.12 -2.66
N LEU A 112 -19.11 -16.05 -2.11
CA LEU A 112 -20.55 -15.79 -2.23
C LEU A 112 -20.97 -15.50 -3.68
N GLY A 113 -20.14 -14.78 -4.43
CA GLY A 113 -20.39 -14.51 -5.85
C GLY A 113 -20.42 -15.78 -6.70
N LEU A 114 -19.48 -16.69 -6.47
CA LEU A 114 -19.46 -18.00 -7.14
C LEU A 114 -20.68 -18.85 -6.78
N LEU A 115 -21.06 -18.89 -5.49
CA LEU A 115 -22.28 -19.60 -5.08
C LEU A 115 -23.52 -19.02 -5.77
N ALA A 116 -23.69 -17.69 -5.75
CA ALA A 116 -24.83 -17.05 -6.41
C ALA A 116 -24.88 -17.34 -7.92
N ALA A 117 -23.72 -17.36 -8.59
CA ALA A 117 -23.64 -17.69 -10.01
C ALA A 117 -24.01 -19.15 -10.30
N LEU A 118 -23.68 -20.10 -9.43
CA LEU A 118 -24.04 -21.51 -9.60
C LEU A 118 -25.54 -21.77 -9.34
N TYR A 119 -26.15 -21.04 -8.41
CA TYR A 119 -27.57 -21.24 -8.06
C TYR A 119 -28.55 -20.42 -8.91
N ARG A 120 -28.11 -19.31 -9.53
CA ARG A 120 -28.98 -18.36 -10.25
C ARG A 120 -28.52 -18.04 -11.68
N GLY A 121 -27.40 -18.62 -12.12
CA GLY A 121 -26.93 -18.60 -13.51
C GLY A 121 -27.50 -19.72 -14.36
#